data_AF-A0A7C4XM63-F1
#
_entry.id   AF-A0A7C4XM63-F1
#
_cell.length_a   1.000
_cell.length_b   1.000
_cell.length_c   1.000
_cell.angle_alpha   90.00
_cell.angle_beta   90.00
_cell.angle_gamma   90.00
#
_symmetry.space_group_name_H-M   'P 1'
#
loop_
_entity.id
_entity.type
_entity.pdbx_description
1 polymer ?
#
loop_
_entity_poly.entity_id
_entity_poly.type
_entity_poly.pdbx_seq_one_letter_code
_entity_poly.pdbx_strand_id
1 'polypeptide(L)'
;GRGYNVIIKLFNNFTLIVFIRSKEEALKIVDYVTNSGVRLVKTRDEVRTLQPKPPYSTDDLLVEASNKLKLPAVTVMKLAQELFESGFITYHRTDSTHVSGVGVEVAKEYTTKKGISNDFRPRSWGGVGTHECIRPTKPIDVDELSNYLINEPYMRLTYNHLRLYDLIFRRFIASQLSEAEVKFSTYVASINTLEKVIEVPVSVLRYGFLKVYNNLIMLPSLEGVNEVVLKPKEVKIVRGSEVKLLTISDVVRLMKDRGIGRPSTYAKAIDNNVRHGYLIVSKRKLCLIPTKLGVEVYDILSKHLPDITSEVMTREIEGLLDAVRSNLLSRDEALTLLIGDVVGIRLRRDILLSNVQEDLITT
;
A
#
# COMPACT_ATOMS: atom_id res chain seq x y z
N GLY A 1 -6.03 10.08 21.22
CA GLY A 1 -6.65 9.53 22.45
C GLY A 1 -7.69 8.45 22.14
N ARG A 2 -8.19 7.76 23.17
CA ARG A 2 -9.34 6.82 23.03
C ARG A 2 -10.61 7.63 22.71
N GLY A 3 -11.46 7.09 21.85
CA GLY A 3 -12.72 7.72 21.49
C GLY A 3 -13.63 6.74 20.74
N TYR A 4 -14.48 7.29 19.88
CA TYR A 4 -15.54 6.59 19.17
C TYR A 4 -15.55 7.02 17.71
N ASN A 5 -15.53 6.05 16.81
CA ASN A 5 -15.82 6.28 15.40
C ASN A 5 -17.32 6.09 15.19
N VAL A 6 -17.99 7.14 14.74
CA VAL A 6 -19.35 7.06 14.23
C VAL A 6 -19.24 6.76 12.73
N ILE A 7 -19.65 5.54 12.36
CA ILE A 7 -19.63 5.04 10.99
C ILE A 7 -21.05 5.17 10.43
N ILE A 8 -21.22 6.09 9.50
CA ILE A 8 -22.49 6.40 8.85
C ILE A 8 -22.44 5.80 7.44
N LYS A 9 -23.08 4.65 7.25
CA LYS A 9 -23.21 4.04 5.92
C LYS A 9 -24.40 4.67 5.20
N LEU A 10 -24.11 5.31 4.08
CA LEU A 10 -25.09 5.89 3.19
C LEU A 10 -25.40 4.90 2.05
N PHE A 11 -25.73 5.38 0.86
CA PHE A 11 -26.03 4.55 -0.30
C PHE A 11 -24.74 4.10 -1.03
N ASN A 12 -24.84 3.07 -1.89
CA ASN A 12 -23.74 2.53 -2.71
C ASN A 12 -22.41 2.30 -1.98
N ASN A 13 -22.47 1.81 -0.73
CA ASN A 13 -21.30 1.59 0.15
C ASN A 13 -20.51 2.86 0.51
N PHE A 14 -20.99 4.04 0.16
CA PHE A 14 -20.40 5.30 0.59
C PHE A 14 -20.57 5.44 2.10
N THR A 15 -19.45 5.65 2.79
CA THR A 15 -19.40 5.65 4.26
C THR A 15 -18.72 6.91 4.75
N LEU A 16 -19.42 7.66 5.61
CA LEU A 16 -18.81 8.76 6.36
C LEU A 16 -18.36 8.24 7.71
N ILE A 17 -17.12 8.58 8.08
CA ILE A 17 -16.57 8.28 9.40
C ILE A 17 -16.19 9.59 10.06
N VAL A 18 -16.68 9.77 11.29
CA VAL A 18 -16.39 10.91 12.16
C VAL A 18 -15.84 10.36 13.48
N PHE A 19 -14.73 10.91 13.95
CA PHE A 19 -14.12 10.54 15.23
C PHE A 19 -14.56 11.52 16.32
N ILE A 20 -15.02 10.99 17.44
CA ILE A 20 -15.56 11.75 18.57
C ILE A 20 -14.94 11.23 19.86
N ARG A 21 -14.55 12.12 20.77
CA ARG A 21 -13.92 11.71 22.04
C ARG A 21 -14.94 11.22 23.07
N SER A 22 -16.09 11.91 23.18
CA SER A 22 -17.14 11.56 24.14
C SER A 22 -18.14 10.54 23.57
N LYS A 23 -18.53 9.55 24.39
CA LYS A 23 -19.59 8.60 24.04
C LYS A 23 -20.93 9.30 23.88
N GLU A 24 -21.23 10.26 24.74
CA GLU A 24 -22.48 11.01 24.74
C GLU A 24 -22.63 11.83 23.46
N GLU A 25 -21.56 12.51 23.05
CA GLU A 25 -21.53 13.26 21.79
C GLU A 25 -21.66 12.33 20.58
N ALA A 26 -21.02 11.16 20.60
CA ALA A 26 -21.18 10.16 19.55
C ALA A 26 -22.64 9.68 19.45
N LEU A 27 -23.32 9.45 20.58
CA LEU A 27 -24.75 9.09 20.62
C LEU A 27 -25.64 10.21 20.08
N LYS A 28 -25.37 11.48 20.43
CA LYS A 28 -26.09 12.64 19.87
C LYS A 28 -25.97 12.69 18.34
N ILE A 29 -24.79 12.41 17.79
CA ILE A 29 -24.60 12.35 16.33
C ILE A 29 -25.40 11.21 15.72
N VAL A 30 -25.39 10.02 16.33
CA VAL A 30 -26.19 8.89 15.82
C VAL A 30 -27.67 9.23 15.80
N ASP A 31 -28.18 9.82 16.87
CA ASP A 31 -29.59 10.18 16.99
C ASP A 31 -29.97 11.24 15.96
N TYR A 32 -29.15 12.29 15.81
CA TYR A 32 -29.33 13.30 14.77
C TYR A 32 -29.33 12.70 13.37
N VAL A 33 -28.34 11.89 13.02
CA VAL A 33 -28.17 11.35 11.66
C VAL A 33 -29.27 10.33 11.34
N THR A 34 -29.76 9.58 12.33
CA THR A 34 -30.87 8.63 12.16
C THR A 34 -32.19 9.38 11.93
N ASN A 35 -32.47 10.39 12.74
CA ASN A 35 -33.74 11.14 12.69
C ASN A 35 -33.79 12.17 11.57
N SER A 36 -32.69 12.88 11.29
CA SER A 36 -32.62 14.01 10.34
C SER A 36 -31.94 13.63 9.03
N GLY A 37 -31.03 12.66 9.03
CA GLY A 37 -30.18 12.34 7.87
C GLY A 37 -28.93 13.21 7.79
N VAL A 38 -28.16 13.01 6.73
CA VAL A 38 -26.97 13.83 6.39
C VAL A 38 -27.34 14.75 5.24
N ARG A 39 -27.30 16.05 5.48
CA ARG A 39 -27.51 17.06 4.44
C ARG A 39 -26.21 17.26 3.66
N LEU A 40 -26.28 17.12 2.34
CA LEU A 40 -25.19 17.42 1.43
C LEU A 40 -25.54 18.68 0.64
N VAL A 41 -24.66 19.68 0.66
CA VAL A 41 -24.76 20.88 -0.18
C VAL A 41 -23.58 20.93 -1.12
N LYS A 42 -23.84 20.96 -2.43
CA LYS A 42 -22.80 20.99 -3.45
C LYS A 42 -22.12 22.35 -3.42
N THR A 43 -20.79 22.35 -3.48
CA THR A 43 -19.98 23.56 -3.54
C THR A 43 -19.35 23.77 -4.91
N ARG A 44 -18.96 22.70 -5.59
CA ARG A 44 -18.36 22.78 -6.93
C ARG A 44 -18.50 21.48 -7.71
N ASP A 45 -18.46 21.61 -9.03
CA ASP A 45 -18.22 20.52 -9.97
C ASP A 45 -16.87 20.74 -10.65
N GLU A 46 -16.11 19.67 -10.86
CA GLU A 46 -14.81 19.72 -11.50
C GLU A 46 -14.62 18.50 -12.40
N VAL A 47 -14.23 18.72 -13.65
CA VAL A 47 -13.79 17.65 -14.54
C VAL A 47 -12.29 17.48 -14.36
N ARG A 48 -11.85 16.26 -14.01
CA ARG A 48 -10.44 15.93 -13.84
C ARG A 48 -10.00 14.84 -14.80
N THR A 49 -8.82 15.06 -15.36
CA THR A 49 -8.09 14.05 -16.11
C THR A 49 -7.33 13.17 -15.14
N LEU A 50 -7.71 11.90 -15.05
CA LEU A 50 -7.03 10.90 -14.23
C LEU A 50 -6.02 10.15 -15.07
N GLN A 51 -4.77 10.14 -14.62
CA GLN A 51 -3.72 9.35 -15.24
C GLN A 51 -3.77 7.90 -14.76
N PRO A 52 -3.51 6.92 -15.64
CA PRO A 52 -3.24 5.57 -15.19
C PRO A 52 -1.97 5.58 -14.36
N LYS A 53 -1.92 4.68 -13.38
CA LYS A 53 -0.72 4.49 -12.58
C LYS A 53 0.29 3.60 -13.31
N PRO A 54 1.59 3.71 -13.01
CA PRO A 54 2.60 2.80 -13.56
C PRO A 54 2.31 1.34 -13.20
N PRO A 55 2.85 0.37 -13.97
CA PRO A 55 2.88 -1.03 -13.56
C PRO A 55 3.52 -1.23 -12.18
N TYR A 56 3.36 -2.40 -11.61
CA TYR A 56 3.85 -2.66 -10.26
C TYR A 56 5.37 -2.74 -10.17
N SER A 57 5.92 -2.02 -9.19
CA SER A 57 7.13 -2.42 -8.46
C SER A 57 6.73 -3.40 -7.33
N THR A 58 7.71 -4.01 -6.64
CA THR A 58 7.41 -4.93 -5.53
C THR A 58 6.67 -4.26 -4.38
N ASP A 59 7.08 -3.06 -3.98
CA ASP A 59 6.44 -2.35 -2.87
C ASP A 59 5.00 -1.95 -3.22
N ASP A 60 4.76 -1.46 -4.43
CA ASP A 60 3.42 -1.09 -4.89
C ASP A 60 2.50 -2.32 -4.94
N LEU A 61 3.02 -3.47 -5.42
CA LEU A 61 2.28 -4.73 -5.43
C LEU A 61 1.92 -5.17 -4.02
N LEU A 62 2.89 -5.15 -3.10
CA LEU A 62 2.68 -5.55 -1.70
C LEU A 62 1.62 -4.69 -1.02
N VAL A 63 1.70 -3.37 -1.20
CA VAL A 63 0.74 -2.40 -0.66
C VAL A 63 -0.66 -2.65 -1.22
N GLU A 64 -0.79 -2.75 -2.54
CA GLU A 64 -2.10 -2.85 -3.17
C GLU A 64 -2.75 -4.23 -2.96
N ALA A 65 -1.98 -5.32 -3.06
CA ALA A 65 -2.45 -6.68 -2.82
C ALA A 65 -2.87 -6.88 -1.35
N SER A 66 -2.10 -6.36 -0.39
CA SER A 66 -2.47 -6.43 1.04
C SER A 66 -3.78 -5.68 1.31
N ASN A 67 -3.95 -4.51 0.68
CA ASN A 67 -5.14 -3.68 0.85
C ASN A 67 -6.38 -4.27 0.17
N LYS A 68 -6.26 -4.77 -1.05
CA LYS A 68 -7.39 -5.28 -1.86
C LYS A 68 -7.69 -6.74 -1.63
N LEU A 69 -6.64 -7.58 -1.61
CA LEU A 69 -6.80 -9.03 -1.53
C LEU A 69 -6.86 -9.54 -0.09
N LYS A 70 -6.49 -8.70 0.88
CA LYS A 70 -6.40 -9.03 2.31
C LYS A 70 -5.43 -10.19 2.58
N LEU A 71 -4.33 -10.22 1.82
CA LEU A 71 -3.27 -11.21 1.94
C LEU A 71 -2.07 -10.61 2.70
N PRO A 72 -1.41 -11.36 3.60
CA PRO A 72 -0.13 -10.94 4.18
C PRO A 72 0.95 -10.78 3.10
N ALA A 73 1.91 -9.86 3.29
CA ALA A 73 2.97 -9.61 2.32
C ALA A 73 3.79 -10.87 1.97
N VAL A 74 4.09 -11.74 2.95
CA VAL A 74 4.78 -13.02 2.71
C VAL A 74 3.98 -13.92 1.77
N THR A 75 2.66 -13.99 1.98
CA THR A 75 1.77 -14.75 1.10
C THR A 75 1.76 -14.17 -0.30
N VAL A 76 1.70 -12.84 -0.45
CA VAL A 76 1.79 -12.18 -1.77
C VAL A 76 3.09 -12.53 -2.48
N MET A 77 4.24 -12.48 -1.80
CA MET A 77 5.53 -12.83 -2.39
C MET A 77 5.61 -14.30 -2.78
N LYS A 78 5.07 -15.21 -1.96
CA LYS A 78 5.01 -16.64 -2.31
C LYS A 78 4.19 -16.88 -3.58
N LEU A 79 2.99 -16.29 -3.65
CA LEU A 79 2.12 -16.42 -4.82
C LEU A 79 2.76 -15.81 -6.08
N ALA A 80 3.46 -14.67 -5.94
CA ALA A 80 4.17 -14.04 -7.04
C ALA A 80 5.37 -14.87 -7.52
N GLN A 81 6.09 -15.54 -6.60
CA GLN A 81 7.14 -16.50 -6.94
C GLN A 81 6.56 -17.66 -7.74
N GLU A 82 5.47 -18.27 -7.27
CA GLU A 82 4.81 -19.39 -7.94
C GLU A 82 4.25 -18.99 -9.33
N LEU A 83 3.70 -17.77 -9.48
CA LEU A 83 3.28 -17.22 -10.79
C LEU A 83 4.46 -16.96 -11.74
N PHE A 84 5.60 -16.48 -11.22
CA PHE A 84 6.81 -16.25 -12.00
C PHE A 84 7.41 -17.56 -12.50
N GLU A 85 7.54 -18.57 -11.61
CA GLU A 85 8.04 -19.90 -11.96
C GLU A 85 7.14 -20.63 -12.95
N SER A 86 5.84 -20.37 -12.89
CA SER A 86 4.85 -20.85 -13.86
C SER A 86 4.85 -20.05 -15.17
N GLY A 87 5.70 -19.02 -15.30
CA GLY A 87 5.88 -18.24 -16.51
C GLY A 87 4.72 -17.29 -16.84
N PHE A 88 3.91 -16.88 -15.85
CA PHE A 88 2.77 -15.96 -16.06
C PHE A 88 3.09 -14.50 -15.78
N ILE A 89 4.07 -14.21 -14.93
CA ILE A 89 4.52 -12.84 -14.65
C ILE A 89 6.03 -12.73 -14.78
N THR A 90 6.53 -11.50 -14.95
CA THR A 90 7.95 -11.17 -14.85
C THR A 90 8.48 -11.26 -13.41
N TYR A 91 9.79 -11.13 -13.24
CA TYR A 91 10.42 -11.24 -11.92
C TYR A 91 9.84 -10.22 -10.93
N HIS A 92 9.33 -10.71 -9.81
CA HIS A 92 8.48 -9.94 -8.88
C HIS A 92 9.26 -9.20 -7.78
N ARG A 93 10.60 -9.29 -7.76
CA ARG A 93 11.49 -8.54 -6.83
C ARG A 93 12.23 -7.45 -7.61
N THR A 94 11.54 -6.34 -7.82
CA THR A 94 11.97 -5.23 -8.67
C THR A 94 11.55 -3.91 -8.03
N ASP A 95 12.42 -2.92 -8.11
CA ASP A 95 12.16 -1.51 -7.82
C ASP A 95 11.73 -0.74 -9.07
N SER A 96 11.82 -1.36 -10.24
CA SER A 96 11.55 -0.75 -11.54
C SER A 96 10.07 -0.74 -11.86
N THR A 97 9.63 0.35 -12.48
CA THR A 97 8.32 0.45 -13.15
C THR A 97 8.44 0.37 -14.67
N HIS A 98 9.66 0.10 -15.17
CA HIS A 98 9.95 0.06 -16.60
C HIS A 98 9.25 -1.07 -17.33
N VAL A 99 8.78 -0.78 -18.54
CA VAL A 99 8.11 -1.67 -19.48
C VAL A 99 8.98 -1.76 -20.72
N SER A 100 9.44 -2.98 -21.00
CA SER A 100 10.22 -3.28 -22.21
C SER A 100 9.33 -3.24 -23.46
N GLY A 101 9.96 -3.23 -24.64
CA GLY A 101 9.24 -3.37 -25.91
C GLY A 101 8.39 -4.64 -25.98
N VAL A 102 8.85 -5.75 -25.39
CA VAL A 102 8.08 -7.00 -25.28
C VAL A 102 6.82 -6.79 -24.44
N GLY A 103 6.94 -6.08 -23.31
CA GLY A 103 5.79 -5.71 -22.49
C GLY A 103 4.77 -4.87 -23.27
N VAL A 104 5.23 -3.86 -24.00
CA VAL A 104 4.36 -3.01 -24.83
C VAL A 104 3.57 -3.85 -25.85
N GLU A 105 4.21 -4.80 -26.53
CA GLU A 105 3.52 -5.67 -27.49
C GLU A 105 2.52 -6.62 -26.81
N VAL A 106 2.81 -7.16 -25.61
CA VAL A 106 1.83 -7.93 -24.83
C VAL A 106 0.56 -7.11 -24.55
N ALA A 107 0.72 -5.84 -24.14
CA ALA A 107 -0.43 -4.98 -23.89
C ALA A 107 -1.19 -4.67 -25.19
N LYS A 108 -0.47 -4.35 -26.26
CA LYS A 108 -1.04 -4.07 -27.58
C LYS A 108 -1.88 -5.24 -28.08
N GLU A 109 -1.32 -6.46 -28.09
CA GLU A 109 -2.03 -7.67 -28.53
C GLU A 109 -3.31 -7.89 -27.73
N TYR A 110 -3.26 -7.75 -26.39
CA TYR A 110 -4.45 -7.85 -25.56
C TYR A 110 -5.50 -6.79 -25.91
N THR A 111 -5.10 -5.53 -26.08
CA THR A 111 -6.04 -4.45 -26.42
C THR A 111 -6.69 -4.65 -27.79
N THR A 112 -5.96 -5.19 -28.77
CA THR A 112 -6.51 -5.57 -30.07
C THR A 112 -7.49 -6.72 -29.95
N LYS A 113 -7.11 -7.78 -29.24
CA LYS A 113 -7.98 -8.94 -28.99
C LYS A 113 -9.29 -8.55 -28.31
N LYS A 114 -9.28 -7.56 -27.42
CA LYS A 114 -10.48 -7.08 -26.69
C LYS A 114 -11.20 -5.91 -27.37
N GLY A 115 -10.76 -5.47 -28.55
CA GLY A 115 -11.40 -4.37 -29.28
C GLY A 115 -11.28 -3.00 -28.59
N ILE A 116 -10.24 -2.79 -27.78
CA ILE A 116 -9.99 -1.53 -27.05
C ILE A 116 -8.71 -0.81 -27.51
N SER A 117 -8.18 -1.15 -28.69
CA SER A 117 -6.96 -0.54 -29.25
C SER A 117 -7.03 0.98 -29.42
N ASN A 118 -8.22 1.56 -29.57
CA ASN A 118 -8.38 3.02 -29.66
C ASN A 118 -7.86 3.75 -28.41
N ASP A 119 -7.93 3.09 -27.25
CA ASP A 119 -7.39 3.61 -26.00
C ASP A 119 -5.92 3.25 -25.79
N PHE A 120 -5.29 2.44 -26.64
CA PHE A 120 -3.90 2.05 -26.44
C PHE A 120 -2.96 3.27 -26.56
N ARG A 121 -2.16 3.49 -25.52
CA ARG A 121 -1.17 4.56 -25.41
C ARG A 121 0.09 3.95 -24.81
N PRO A 122 1.03 3.47 -25.64
CA PRO A 122 2.22 2.77 -25.16
C PRO A 122 3.07 3.71 -24.31
N ARG A 123 3.48 3.23 -23.14
CA ARG A 123 4.33 3.97 -22.21
C ARG A 123 5.38 3.04 -21.65
N SER A 124 6.64 3.44 -21.78
CA SER A 124 7.76 2.68 -21.21
C SER A 124 7.76 2.73 -19.69
N TRP A 125 7.38 3.85 -19.07
CA TRP A 125 7.49 4.07 -17.61
C TRP A 125 8.93 3.92 -17.07
N GLY A 126 9.30 4.70 -16.05
CA GLY A 126 10.63 4.63 -15.42
C GLY A 126 11.83 4.85 -16.38
N GLY A 127 13.04 4.74 -15.83
CA GLY A 127 14.28 4.69 -16.61
C GLY A 127 14.58 3.26 -17.07
N VAL A 128 15.31 3.12 -18.18
CA VAL A 128 15.82 1.83 -18.64
C VAL A 128 16.84 1.31 -17.62
N GLY A 129 16.64 0.09 -17.12
CA GLY A 129 17.50 -0.54 -16.14
C GLY A 129 17.56 -2.06 -16.33
N THR A 130 18.31 -2.74 -15.47
CA THR A 130 18.48 -4.21 -15.54
C THR A 130 17.22 -4.99 -15.23
N HIS A 131 16.21 -4.35 -14.63
CA HIS A 131 14.98 -4.97 -14.18
C HIS A 131 13.76 -4.32 -14.83
N GLU A 132 12.80 -5.16 -15.18
CA GLU A 132 11.48 -4.75 -15.65
C GLU A 132 10.50 -4.64 -14.47
N CYS A 133 9.38 -3.96 -14.68
CA CYS A 133 8.23 -4.01 -13.79
C CYS A 133 7.62 -5.41 -13.67
N ILE A 134 6.75 -5.57 -12.68
CA ILE A 134 5.93 -6.77 -12.49
C ILE A 134 4.72 -6.68 -13.43
N ARG A 135 4.69 -7.54 -14.44
CA ARG A 135 3.64 -7.59 -15.48
C ARG A 135 3.38 -9.02 -15.94
N PRO A 136 2.24 -9.29 -16.60
CA PRO A 136 2.02 -10.55 -17.30
C PRO A 136 3.03 -10.76 -18.44
N THR A 137 3.39 -12.02 -18.68
CA THR A 137 4.23 -12.45 -19.81
C THR A 137 3.44 -12.75 -21.06
N LYS A 138 2.13 -13.01 -20.93
CA LYS A 138 1.20 -13.38 -22.00
C LYS A 138 0.00 -12.42 -22.03
N PRO A 139 -0.59 -12.17 -23.20
CA PRO A 139 -1.74 -11.28 -23.36
C PRO A 139 -3.05 -12.00 -23.01
N ILE A 140 -3.11 -12.69 -21.87
CA ILE A 140 -4.29 -13.45 -21.41
C ILE A 140 -4.79 -12.88 -20.09
N ASP A 141 -6.08 -12.56 -19.99
CA ASP A 141 -6.66 -12.11 -18.72
C ASP A 141 -6.90 -13.29 -17.76
N VAL A 142 -7.44 -13.01 -16.57
CA VAL A 142 -7.67 -14.02 -15.54
C VAL A 142 -8.67 -15.09 -15.96
N ASP A 143 -9.64 -14.75 -16.80
CA ASP A 143 -10.66 -15.71 -17.27
C ASP A 143 -10.01 -16.68 -18.27
N GLU A 144 -9.21 -16.16 -19.19
CA GLU A 144 -8.43 -16.96 -20.12
C GLU A 144 -7.38 -17.83 -19.41
N LEU A 145 -6.69 -17.28 -18.40
CA LEU A 145 -5.78 -18.06 -17.55
C LEU A 145 -6.52 -19.18 -16.81
N SER A 146 -7.70 -18.89 -16.26
CA SER A 146 -8.51 -19.89 -15.55
C SER A 146 -8.91 -21.03 -16.50
N ASN A 147 -9.29 -20.71 -17.74
CA ASN A 147 -9.60 -21.71 -18.76
C ASN A 147 -8.38 -22.51 -19.21
N TYR A 148 -7.22 -21.87 -19.31
CA TYR A 148 -5.95 -22.53 -19.63
C TYR A 148 -5.59 -23.59 -18.57
N LEU A 149 -5.79 -23.26 -17.29
CA LEU A 149 -5.48 -24.17 -16.17
C LEU A 149 -6.37 -25.42 -16.11
N ILE A 150 -7.59 -25.38 -16.66
CA ILE A 150 -8.46 -26.57 -16.76
C ILE A 150 -7.77 -27.69 -17.55
N ASN A 151 -6.98 -27.31 -18.56
CA ASN A 151 -6.27 -28.24 -19.43
C ASN A 151 -4.83 -28.56 -18.96
N GLU A 152 -4.40 -27.97 -17.84
CA GLU A 152 -3.05 -28.11 -17.28
C GLU A 152 -3.10 -28.58 -15.82
N PRO A 153 -3.59 -29.81 -15.54
CA PRO A 153 -3.92 -30.27 -14.19
C PRO A 153 -2.71 -30.34 -13.24
N TYR A 154 -1.49 -30.35 -13.80
CA TYR A 154 -0.25 -30.36 -13.03
C TYR A 154 0.13 -28.97 -12.50
N MET A 155 -0.40 -27.89 -13.09
CA MET A 155 -0.11 -26.52 -12.68
C MET A 155 -1.08 -26.06 -11.59
N ARG A 156 -0.62 -26.14 -10.33
CA ARG A 156 -1.46 -25.88 -9.15
C ARG A 156 -1.53 -24.39 -8.80
N LEU A 157 -2.14 -23.57 -9.65
CA LEU A 157 -2.50 -22.20 -9.30
C LEU A 157 -3.84 -22.15 -8.54
N THR A 158 -3.80 -21.63 -7.32
CA THR A 158 -4.98 -21.53 -6.45
C THR A 158 -5.81 -20.28 -6.76
N TYR A 159 -7.00 -20.17 -6.17
CA TYR A 159 -7.84 -18.96 -6.26
C TYR A 159 -7.09 -17.66 -5.90
N ASN A 160 -6.20 -17.69 -4.90
CA ASN A 160 -5.41 -16.50 -4.53
C ASN A 160 -4.33 -16.15 -5.58
N HIS A 161 -3.82 -17.12 -6.34
CA HIS A 161 -2.95 -16.85 -7.49
C HIS A 161 -3.70 -16.08 -8.56
N LEU A 162 -4.90 -16.55 -8.93
CA LEU A 162 -5.74 -15.90 -9.94
C LEU A 162 -6.08 -14.46 -9.54
N ARG A 163 -6.43 -14.22 -8.26
CA ARG A 163 -6.67 -12.87 -7.76
C ARG A 163 -5.44 -11.96 -7.81
N LEU A 164 -4.26 -12.49 -7.50
CA LEU A 164 -3.01 -11.72 -7.57
C LEU A 164 -2.64 -11.43 -9.03
N TYR A 165 -2.77 -12.44 -9.90
CA TYR A 165 -2.57 -12.30 -11.34
C TYR A 165 -3.51 -11.25 -11.94
N ASP A 166 -4.82 -11.31 -11.66
CA ASP A 166 -5.79 -10.32 -12.15
C ASP A 166 -5.43 -8.90 -11.72
N LEU A 167 -4.97 -8.73 -10.48
CA LEU A 167 -4.51 -7.44 -9.97
C LEU A 167 -3.31 -6.92 -10.78
N ILE A 168 -2.29 -7.76 -10.98
CA ILE A 168 -1.08 -7.43 -11.78
C ILE A 168 -1.47 -7.12 -13.22
N PHE A 169 -2.27 -7.99 -13.82
CA PHE A 169 -2.70 -7.91 -15.22
C PHE A 169 -3.46 -6.61 -15.49
N ARG A 170 -4.51 -6.32 -14.72
CA ARG A 170 -5.33 -5.12 -14.95
C ARG A 170 -4.53 -3.85 -14.74
N ARG A 171 -3.64 -3.81 -13.73
CA ARG A 171 -2.76 -2.67 -13.49
C ARG A 171 -1.81 -2.45 -14.66
N PHE A 172 -1.20 -3.51 -15.17
CA PHE A 172 -0.30 -3.45 -16.31
C PHE A 172 -1.00 -2.96 -17.58
N ILE A 173 -2.12 -3.57 -17.97
CA ILE A 173 -2.87 -3.16 -19.16
C ILE A 173 -3.35 -1.71 -19.01
N ALA A 174 -3.92 -1.33 -17.86
CA ALA A 174 -4.35 0.05 -17.60
C ALA A 174 -3.20 1.07 -17.76
N SER A 175 -1.98 0.71 -17.37
CA SER A 175 -0.80 1.57 -17.54
C SER A 175 -0.46 1.88 -19.00
N GLN A 176 -1.01 1.12 -19.95
CA GLN A 176 -0.81 1.25 -21.40
C GLN A 176 -2.08 1.80 -22.11
N LEU A 177 -3.07 2.32 -21.37
CA LEU A 177 -4.30 2.89 -21.92
C LEU A 177 -4.40 4.40 -21.68
N SER A 178 -5.15 5.12 -22.52
CA SER A 178 -5.40 6.56 -22.40
C SER A 178 -5.90 6.97 -21.00
N GLU A 179 -5.63 8.22 -20.65
CA GLU A 179 -6.17 8.84 -19.45
C GLU A 179 -7.70 8.90 -19.47
N ALA A 180 -8.30 8.94 -18.27
CA ALA A 180 -9.73 9.03 -18.10
C ALA A 180 -10.14 10.47 -17.78
N GLU A 181 -11.33 10.89 -18.21
CA GLU A 181 -11.93 12.15 -17.79
C GLU A 181 -13.15 11.85 -16.92
N VAL A 182 -13.11 12.34 -15.69
CA VAL A 182 -14.11 12.05 -14.68
C VAL A 182 -14.62 13.36 -14.09
N LYS A 183 -15.94 13.50 -14.02
CA LYS A 183 -16.60 14.60 -13.34
C LYS A 183 -16.75 14.25 -11.87
N PHE A 184 -16.26 15.14 -11.02
CA PHE A 184 -16.38 15.07 -9.58
C PHE A 184 -17.27 16.20 -9.08
N SER A 185 -18.05 15.90 -8.05
CA SER A 185 -18.84 16.88 -7.32
C SER A 185 -18.32 16.94 -5.89
N THR A 186 -18.04 18.15 -5.40
CA THR A 186 -17.67 18.40 -4.00
C THR A 186 -18.91 18.84 -3.24
N TYR A 187 -19.14 18.23 -2.07
CA TYR A 187 -20.22 18.56 -1.17
C TYR A 187 -19.69 18.87 0.22
N VAL A 188 -20.34 19.79 0.92
CA VAL A 188 -20.27 19.88 2.38
C VAL A 188 -21.36 18.99 2.96
N ALA A 189 -20.94 17.99 3.73
CA ALA A 189 -21.81 17.10 4.48
C ALA A 189 -22.00 17.64 5.90
N SER A 190 -23.21 18.09 6.22
CA SER A 190 -23.59 18.54 7.57
C SER A 190 -24.06 17.34 8.40
N ILE A 191 -23.37 17.10 9.51
CA ILE A 191 -23.57 16.00 10.46
C ILE A 191 -23.73 16.64 11.85
N ASN A 192 -24.95 17.04 12.19
CA ASN A 192 -25.24 17.83 13.39
C ASN A 192 -24.43 19.14 13.39
N THR A 193 -23.56 19.36 14.39
CA THR A 193 -22.68 20.53 14.50
C THR A 193 -21.37 20.40 13.72
N LEU A 194 -21.17 19.28 13.02
CA LEU A 194 -19.94 18.99 12.29
C LEU A 194 -20.17 19.09 10.79
N GLU A 195 -19.17 19.60 10.09
CA GLU A 195 -19.15 19.62 8.64
C GLU A 195 -17.97 18.82 8.11
N LYS A 196 -18.19 18.12 7.00
CA LYS A 196 -17.14 17.38 6.31
C LYS A 196 -17.22 17.62 4.82
N VAL A 197 -16.11 18.06 4.23
CA VAL A 197 -16.00 18.12 2.78
C VAL A 197 -15.82 16.72 2.24
N ILE A 198 -16.67 16.35 1.29
CA ILE A 198 -16.60 15.10 0.56
C ILE A 198 -16.53 15.39 -0.93
N GLU A 199 -15.81 14.54 -1.64
CA GLU A 199 -15.66 14.66 -3.06
C GLU A 199 -15.88 13.29 -3.68
N VAL A 200 -16.77 13.24 -4.66
CA VAL A 200 -17.27 11.97 -5.20
C VAL A 200 -17.29 12.05 -6.72
N PRO A 201 -16.84 10.99 -7.42
CA PRO A 201 -16.98 10.91 -8.87
C PRO A 201 -18.45 10.62 -9.20
N VAL A 202 -19.06 11.48 -10.02
CA VAL A 202 -20.48 11.38 -10.40
C VAL A 202 -20.65 10.84 -11.81
N SER A 203 -19.72 11.13 -12.72
CA SER A 203 -19.80 10.67 -14.11
C SER A 203 -18.42 10.47 -14.72
N VAL A 204 -18.31 9.55 -15.68
CA VAL A 204 -17.10 9.29 -16.47
C VAL A 204 -17.38 9.75 -17.89
N LEU A 205 -16.69 10.82 -18.31
CA LEU A 205 -16.84 11.42 -19.63
C LEU A 205 -16.01 10.68 -20.68
N ARG A 206 -14.79 10.26 -20.29
CA ARG A 206 -13.92 9.37 -21.08
C ARG A 206 -13.37 8.29 -20.18
N TYR A 207 -13.60 7.03 -20.51
CA TYR A 207 -13.18 5.92 -19.64
C TYR A 207 -11.67 5.65 -19.66
N GLY A 208 -11.04 5.67 -20.84
CA GLY A 208 -9.62 5.30 -20.98
C GLY A 208 -9.25 4.04 -20.21
N PHE A 209 -8.22 4.13 -19.36
CA PHE A 209 -7.76 3.02 -18.51
C PHE A 209 -8.82 2.46 -17.53
N LEU A 210 -9.87 3.21 -17.19
CA LEU A 210 -10.95 2.75 -16.31
C LEU A 210 -11.77 1.61 -16.95
N LYS A 211 -11.69 1.38 -18.27
CA LYS A 211 -12.33 0.21 -18.91
C LYS A 211 -11.80 -1.11 -18.34
N VAL A 212 -10.53 -1.14 -17.94
CA VAL A 212 -9.84 -2.35 -17.45
C VAL A 212 -9.64 -2.30 -15.93
N TYR A 213 -9.32 -1.11 -15.39
CA TYR A 213 -8.99 -0.94 -13.99
C TYR A 213 -9.73 0.24 -13.34
N ASN A 214 -11.02 0.03 -13.02
CA ASN A 214 -11.84 1.01 -12.31
C ASN A 214 -11.86 0.77 -10.80
N ASN A 215 -11.31 1.72 -10.04
CA ASN A 215 -11.34 1.70 -8.57
C ASN A 215 -12.17 2.84 -7.97
N LEU A 216 -12.93 3.55 -8.80
CA LEU A 216 -13.77 4.66 -8.37
C LEU A 216 -15.07 4.12 -7.77
N ILE A 217 -15.43 4.62 -6.59
CA ILE A 217 -16.77 4.42 -6.03
C ILE A 217 -17.66 5.51 -6.63
N MET A 218 -18.27 5.19 -7.77
CA MET A 218 -19.13 6.12 -8.50
C MET A 218 -20.43 6.38 -7.74
N LEU A 219 -20.85 7.65 -7.68
CA LEU A 219 -22.17 8.06 -7.17
C LEU A 219 -22.97 8.85 -8.23
N PRO A 220 -23.43 8.21 -9.33
CA PRO A 220 -24.11 8.91 -10.42
C PRO A 220 -25.42 9.58 -10.01
N SER A 221 -26.08 9.09 -8.96
CA SER A 221 -27.30 9.69 -8.42
C SER A 221 -27.10 11.10 -7.84
N LEU A 222 -25.86 11.55 -7.66
CA LEU A 222 -25.54 12.92 -7.24
C LEU A 222 -25.20 13.84 -8.41
N GLU A 223 -25.15 13.34 -9.64
CA GLU A 223 -24.88 14.19 -10.80
C GLU A 223 -25.96 15.27 -10.95
N GLY A 224 -25.55 16.53 -10.96
CA GLY A 224 -26.48 17.68 -11.07
C GLY A 224 -27.26 17.99 -9.79
N VAL A 225 -27.09 17.23 -8.70
CA VAL A 225 -27.78 17.46 -7.43
C VAL A 225 -27.08 18.57 -6.66
N ASN A 226 -27.75 19.71 -6.48
CA ASN A 226 -27.20 20.83 -5.70
C ASN A 226 -27.33 20.60 -4.19
N GLU A 227 -28.40 19.94 -3.76
CA GLU A 227 -28.65 19.66 -2.36
C GLU A 227 -29.47 18.38 -2.21
N VAL A 228 -29.12 17.57 -1.21
CA VAL A 228 -29.88 16.37 -0.86
C VAL A 228 -29.71 16.01 0.61
N VAL A 229 -30.76 15.46 1.22
CA VAL A 229 -30.70 14.85 2.55
C VAL A 229 -30.69 13.33 2.41
N LEU A 230 -29.65 12.71 2.91
CA LEU A 230 -29.44 11.27 2.80
C LEU A 230 -29.72 10.59 4.14
N LYS A 231 -30.67 9.67 4.16
CA LYS A 231 -30.87 8.80 5.32
C LYS A 231 -29.81 7.71 5.36
N PRO A 232 -29.19 7.44 6.52
CA PRO A 232 -28.25 6.33 6.64
C PRO A 232 -28.97 4.99 6.47
N LYS A 233 -28.32 4.04 5.81
CA LYS A 233 -28.75 2.63 5.82
C LYS A 233 -28.42 1.97 7.15
N GLU A 234 -27.28 2.36 7.72
CA GLU A 234 -26.78 1.82 8.97
C GLU A 234 -25.89 2.86 9.64
N VAL A 235 -26.05 3.04 10.94
CA VAL A 235 -25.16 3.86 11.76
C VAL A 235 -24.59 3.00 12.88
N LYS A 236 -23.26 2.97 13.01
CA LYS A 236 -22.56 2.19 14.01
C LYS A 236 -21.61 3.06 14.82
N ILE A 237 -21.64 2.89 16.13
CA ILE A 237 -20.60 3.42 17.02
C ILE A 237 -19.62 2.30 17.31
N VAL A 238 -18.34 2.56 17.06
CA VAL A 238 -17.26 1.62 17.37
C VAL A 238 -16.23 2.33 18.21
N ARG A 239 -15.77 1.70 19.30
CA ARG A 239 -14.60 2.21 20.02
C ARG A 239 -13.43 2.34 19.05
N GLY A 240 -12.78 3.49 19.10
CA GLY A 240 -11.74 3.89 18.17
C GLY A 240 -10.59 4.59 18.87
N SER A 241 -9.55 4.83 18.09
CA SER A 241 -8.42 5.67 18.44
C SER A 241 -8.25 6.69 17.33
N GLU A 242 -7.87 7.89 17.72
CA GLU A 242 -7.45 8.97 16.81
C GLU A 242 -6.24 8.56 15.97
N VAL A 243 -5.36 7.73 16.56
CA VAL A 243 -4.20 7.14 15.89
C VAL A 243 -4.56 5.75 15.38
N LYS A 244 -4.37 5.52 14.08
CA LYS A 244 -4.55 4.21 13.45
C LYS A 244 -3.26 3.41 13.57
N LEU A 245 -3.41 2.13 13.90
CA LEU A 245 -2.29 1.19 13.81
C LEU A 245 -1.85 1.05 12.35
N LEU A 246 -0.54 0.93 12.15
CA LEU A 246 0.04 0.70 10.83
C LEU A 246 -0.37 -0.68 10.32
N THR A 247 -0.83 -0.73 9.08
CA THR A 247 -0.95 -1.98 8.33
C THR A 247 0.41 -2.42 7.80
N ILE A 248 0.50 -3.67 7.34
CA ILE A 248 1.68 -4.16 6.60
C ILE A 248 1.99 -3.22 5.43
N SER A 249 0.96 -2.79 4.69
CA SER A 249 1.10 -1.84 3.59
C SER A 249 1.71 -0.50 4.03
N ASP A 250 1.27 0.03 5.18
CA ASP A 250 1.79 1.30 5.69
C ASP A 250 3.27 1.16 6.07
N VAL A 251 3.66 0.04 6.68
CA VAL A 251 5.07 -0.22 7.04
C VAL A 251 5.94 -0.40 5.79
N VAL A 252 5.50 -1.15 4.79
CA VAL A 252 6.26 -1.30 3.52
C VAL A 252 6.46 0.06 2.84
N ARG A 253 5.43 0.92 2.84
CA ARG A 253 5.55 2.27 2.29
C ARG A 253 6.53 3.12 3.09
N LEU A 254 6.44 3.11 4.42
CA LEU A 254 7.37 3.83 5.29
C LEU A 254 8.81 3.36 5.11
N MET A 255 9.03 2.05 4.99
CA MET A 255 10.34 1.47 4.71
C MET A 255 10.93 2.04 3.41
N LYS A 256 10.16 2.01 2.31
CA LYS A 256 10.58 2.61 1.04
C LYS A 256 10.85 4.10 1.14
N ASP A 257 9.89 4.87 1.67
CA ASP A 257 9.97 6.34 1.76
C ASP A 257 11.17 6.78 2.60
N ARG A 258 11.57 5.96 3.58
CA ARG A 258 12.72 6.19 4.48
C ARG A 258 14.01 5.54 4.00
N GLY A 259 14.04 4.90 2.83
CA GLY A 259 15.22 4.24 2.27
C GLY A 259 15.68 2.99 3.04
N ILE A 260 14.79 2.36 3.79
CA ILE A 260 15.07 1.21 4.65
C ILE A 260 14.59 -0.06 3.97
N GLY A 261 15.49 -1.00 3.72
CA GLY A 261 15.16 -2.26 3.07
C GLY A 261 15.06 -2.16 1.54
N ARG A 262 14.66 -3.27 0.92
CA ARG A 262 14.66 -3.51 -0.53
C ARG A 262 13.48 -4.41 -0.90
N PRO A 263 13.12 -4.51 -2.20
CA PRO A 263 12.10 -5.46 -2.69
C PRO A 263 12.24 -6.89 -2.13
N SER A 264 13.47 -7.36 -1.94
CA SER A 264 13.77 -8.69 -1.40
C SER A 264 13.63 -8.81 0.12
N THR A 265 13.60 -7.70 0.86
CA THR A 265 13.67 -7.70 2.33
C THR A 265 12.41 -7.18 3.02
N TYR A 266 11.55 -6.38 2.36
CA TYR A 266 10.34 -5.82 3.00
C TYR A 266 9.46 -6.86 3.70
N ALA A 267 8.99 -7.87 2.96
CA ALA A 267 8.13 -8.92 3.52
C ALA A 267 8.86 -9.76 4.58
N LYS A 268 10.16 -10.03 4.38
CA LYS A 268 10.98 -10.84 5.28
C LYS A 268 11.26 -10.13 6.61
N ALA A 269 11.51 -8.82 6.59
CA ALA A 269 11.73 -8.02 7.80
C ALA A 269 10.48 -8.02 8.69
N ILE A 270 9.30 -7.84 8.09
CA ILE A 270 8.02 -7.88 8.82
C ILE A 270 7.77 -9.30 9.37
N ASP A 271 7.97 -10.33 8.56
CA ASP A 271 7.79 -11.73 8.98
C ASP A 271 8.72 -12.12 10.12
N ASN A 272 10.00 -11.73 10.05
CA ASN A 272 10.96 -11.96 11.12
C ASN A 272 10.49 -11.34 12.43
N ASN A 273 10.01 -10.08 12.43
CA ASN A 273 9.52 -9.44 13.64
C ASN A 273 8.28 -10.11 14.22
N VAL A 274 7.41 -10.67 13.36
CA VAL A 274 6.26 -11.47 13.81
C VAL A 274 6.72 -12.81 14.39
N ARG A 275 7.64 -13.50 13.70
CA ARG A 275 8.16 -14.82 14.08
C ARG A 275 8.88 -14.79 15.43
N HIS A 276 9.65 -13.75 15.71
CA HIS A 276 10.34 -13.57 17.00
C HIS A 276 9.44 -13.01 18.10
N GLY A 277 8.15 -12.79 17.82
CA GLY A 277 7.17 -12.36 18.82
C GLY A 277 7.23 -10.88 19.19
N TYR A 278 7.95 -10.04 18.42
CA TYR A 278 7.97 -8.58 18.63
C TYR A 278 6.70 -7.91 18.12
N LEU A 279 6.10 -8.47 17.06
CA LEU A 279 4.86 -8.00 16.45
C LEU A 279 3.82 -9.12 16.41
N ILE A 280 2.54 -8.74 16.49
CA ILE A 280 1.42 -9.61 16.09
C ILE A 280 0.63 -8.96 14.96
N VAL A 281 0.13 -9.78 14.05
CA VAL A 281 -0.76 -9.32 12.96
C VAL A 281 -2.20 -9.54 13.37
N SER A 282 -2.99 -8.47 13.42
CA SER A 282 -4.42 -8.59 13.67
C SER A 282 -5.13 -9.30 12.51
N LYS A 283 -5.80 -10.43 12.79
CA LYS A 283 -6.43 -11.29 11.77
C LYS A 283 -7.41 -10.57 10.83
N ARG A 284 -8.14 -9.56 11.33
CA ARG A 284 -9.18 -8.86 10.55
C ARG A 284 -8.71 -7.60 9.83
N LYS A 285 -7.74 -6.87 10.41
CA LYS A 285 -7.33 -5.55 9.89
C LYS A 285 -5.95 -5.57 9.26
N LEU A 286 -5.19 -6.67 9.41
CA LEU A 286 -3.79 -6.78 9.01
C LEU A 286 -2.93 -5.63 9.55
N CYS A 287 -3.35 -5.07 10.68
CA CYS A 287 -2.57 -4.09 11.44
C CYS A 287 -1.52 -4.82 12.25
N LEU A 288 -0.32 -4.25 12.29
CA LEU A 288 0.78 -4.67 13.14
C LEU A 288 0.60 -4.05 14.52
N ILE A 289 0.74 -4.89 15.55
CA ILE A 289 0.61 -4.49 16.95
C ILE A 289 1.91 -4.89 17.66
N PRO A 290 2.61 -3.95 18.30
CA PRO A 290 3.79 -4.29 19.09
C PRO A 290 3.38 -5.08 20.33
N THR A 291 4.12 -6.15 20.62
CA THR A 291 3.98 -6.90 21.87
C THR A 291 4.73 -6.20 22.98
N LYS A 292 4.45 -6.57 24.24
CA LYS A 292 5.22 -6.09 25.39
C LYS A 292 6.71 -6.38 25.22
N LEU A 293 7.05 -7.58 24.77
CA LEU A 293 8.43 -7.98 24.46
C LEU A 293 9.05 -7.09 23.38
N GLY A 294 8.34 -6.81 22.29
CA GLY A 294 8.83 -5.94 21.22
C GLY A 294 9.13 -4.53 21.69
N VAL A 295 8.27 -3.97 22.54
CA VAL A 295 8.49 -2.63 23.15
C VAL A 295 9.70 -2.64 24.07
N GLU A 296 9.79 -3.60 25.00
CA GLU A 296 10.92 -3.69 25.94
C GLU A 296 12.26 -3.87 25.21
N VAL A 297 12.31 -4.73 24.19
CA VAL A 297 13.53 -4.92 23.37
C VAL A 297 13.88 -3.64 22.61
N TYR A 298 12.90 -2.98 22.00
CA TYR A 298 13.14 -1.71 21.31
C TYR A 298 13.66 -0.63 22.27
N ASP A 299 13.09 -0.51 23.46
CA ASP A 299 13.48 0.50 24.44
C ASP A 299 14.91 0.26 24.94
N ILE A 300 15.28 -0.99 25.21
CA ILE A 300 16.66 -1.37 25.60
C ILE A 300 17.63 -1.04 24.48
N LEU A 301 17.34 -1.48 23.24
CA LEU A 301 18.24 -1.24 22.11
C LEU A 301 18.37 0.24 21.77
N SER A 302 17.27 0.99 21.78
CA SER A 302 17.28 2.42 21.46
C SER A 302 18.00 3.25 22.53
N LYS A 303 17.91 2.83 23.81
CA LYS A 303 18.61 3.49 24.91
C LYS A 303 20.11 3.23 24.91
N HIS A 304 20.52 1.98 24.63
CA HIS A 304 21.92 1.57 24.78
C HIS A 304 22.71 1.56 23.47
N LEU A 305 22.03 1.46 22.32
CA LEU A 305 22.60 1.37 20.97
C LEU A 305 21.79 2.24 19.98
N PRO A 306 21.67 3.57 20.23
CA PRO A 306 20.87 4.46 19.40
C PRO A 306 21.37 4.52 17.95
N ASP A 307 22.68 4.41 17.73
CA ASP A 307 23.28 4.44 16.39
C ASP A 307 22.78 3.25 15.54
N ILE A 308 22.80 2.03 16.11
CA ILE A 308 22.40 0.78 15.44
C ILE A 308 20.89 0.70 15.18
N THR A 309 20.10 1.31 16.06
CA THR A 309 18.64 1.36 15.93
C THR A 309 18.16 2.52 15.05
N SER A 310 19.09 3.37 14.58
CA SER A 310 18.74 4.51 13.76
C SER A 310 18.41 4.14 12.31
N GLU A 311 17.46 4.88 11.75
CA GLU A 311 17.15 4.81 10.32
C GLU A 311 18.30 5.29 9.44
N VAL A 312 19.14 6.19 9.98
CA VAL A 312 20.30 6.76 9.28
C VAL A 312 21.33 5.67 9.03
N MET A 313 21.77 4.96 10.07
CA MET A 313 22.74 3.87 9.93
C MET A 313 22.22 2.77 9.01
N THR A 314 20.92 2.45 9.11
CA THR A 314 20.31 1.45 8.22
C THR A 314 20.41 1.88 6.74
N ARG A 315 20.15 3.15 6.42
CA ARG A 315 20.33 3.68 5.07
C ARG A 315 21.78 3.67 4.61
N GLU A 316 22.73 3.98 5.50
CA GLU A 316 24.15 3.97 5.18
C GLU A 316 24.63 2.57 4.79
N ILE A 317 24.22 1.55 5.54
CA ILE A 317 24.50 0.14 5.21
C ILE A 317 23.93 -0.22 3.83
N GLU A 318 22.68 0.16 3.58
CA GLU A 318 22.02 -0.04 2.29
C GLU A 318 22.76 0.68 1.13
N GLY A 319 23.30 1.88 1.39
CA GLY A 319 24.14 2.62 0.44
C GLY A 319 25.48 1.96 0.16
N LEU A 320 26.12 1.37 1.17
CA LEU A 320 27.35 0.58 0.99
C LEU A 320 27.10 -0.62 0.07
N LEU A 321 25.97 -1.31 0.23
CA LEU A 321 25.59 -2.43 -0.63
C LEU A 321 25.39 -1.98 -2.09
N ASP A 322 24.77 -0.84 -2.30
CA ASP A 322 24.59 -0.28 -3.65
C ASP A 322 25.93 0.14 -4.27
N ALA A 323 26.82 0.75 -3.49
CA ALA A 323 28.17 1.10 -3.95
C ALA A 323 28.97 -0.15 -4.39
N VAL A 324 28.85 -1.26 -3.65
CA VAL A 324 29.45 -2.54 -4.06
C VAL A 324 28.79 -3.08 -5.33
N ARG A 325 27.46 -3.05 -5.42
CA ARG A 325 26.72 -3.52 -6.60
C ARG A 325 27.08 -2.74 -7.87
N SER A 326 27.35 -1.45 -7.73
CA SER A 326 27.73 -0.55 -8.81
C SER A 326 29.25 -0.53 -9.09
N ASN A 327 30.03 -1.41 -8.46
CA ASN A 327 31.50 -1.44 -8.53
C ASN A 327 32.18 -0.10 -8.17
N LEU A 328 31.55 0.71 -7.31
CA LEU A 328 32.13 1.94 -6.75
C LEU A 328 32.97 1.65 -5.50
N LEU A 329 32.67 0.58 -4.77
CA LEU A 329 33.45 0.06 -3.65
C LEU A 329 33.69 -1.44 -3.83
N SER A 330 34.83 -1.93 -3.39
CA SER A 330 35.04 -3.35 -3.18
C SER A 330 34.31 -3.84 -1.92
N ARG A 331 34.06 -5.15 -1.85
CA ARG A 331 33.48 -5.79 -0.67
C ARG A 331 34.29 -5.49 0.59
N ASP A 332 35.61 -5.55 0.49
CA ASP A 332 36.49 -5.44 1.65
C ASP A 332 36.53 -3.99 2.16
N GLU A 333 36.53 -2.98 1.28
CA GLU A 333 36.39 -1.57 1.66
C GLU A 333 35.06 -1.28 2.37
N ALA A 334 33.95 -1.80 1.83
CA ALA A 334 32.63 -1.66 2.46
C ALA A 334 32.58 -2.31 3.86
N LEU A 335 33.22 -3.48 4.02
CA LEU A 335 33.33 -4.15 5.33
C LEU A 335 34.20 -3.35 6.31
N THR A 336 35.29 -2.74 5.86
CA THR A 336 36.14 -1.89 6.71
C THR A 336 35.36 -0.69 7.24
N LEU A 337 34.57 -0.02 6.40
CA LEU A 337 33.71 1.10 6.81
C LEU A 337 32.70 0.65 7.87
N LEU A 338 32.01 -0.47 7.63
CA LEU A 338 31.04 -1.03 8.56
C LEU A 338 31.66 -1.42 9.92
N ILE A 339 32.85 -2.04 9.90
CA ILE A 339 33.56 -2.44 11.13
C ILE A 339 34.04 -1.20 11.90
N GLY A 340 34.46 -0.14 11.19
CA GLY A 340 34.84 1.13 11.80
C GLY A 340 33.71 1.71 12.66
N ASP A 341 32.48 1.69 12.15
CA ASP A 341 31.30 2.15 12.90
C ASP A 341 31.04 1.28 14.15
N VAL A 342 31.16 -0.05 14.02
CA VAL A 342 31.00 -0.98 15.16
C VAL A 342 32.05 -0.76 16.24
N VAL A 343 33.30 -0.50 15.86
CA VAL A 343 34.38 -0.19 16.81
C VAL A 343 34.11 1.14 17.50
N GLY A 344 33.66 2.17 16.76
CA GLY A 344 33.25 3.46 17.32
C GLY A 344 32.14 3.32 18.36
N ILE A 345 31.15 2.45 18.10
CA ILE A 345 30.06 2.15 19.04
C ILE A 345 30.58 1.44 20.30
N ARG A 346 31.49 0.47 20.17
CA ARG A 346 32.10 -0.22 21.33
C ARG A 346 32.89 0.74 22.21
N LEU A 347 33.72 1.60 21.61
CA LEU A 347 34.50 2.59 22.35
C LEU A 347 33.61 3.55 23.14
N ARG A 348 32.51 4.05 22.55
CA ARG A 348 31.54 4.91 23.24
C ARG A 348 30.85 4.19 24.41
N ARG A 349 30.51 2.90 24.25
CA ARG A 349 29.92 2.08 25.31
C ARG A 349 30.89 1.90 26.48
N ASP A 350 32.16 1.62 26.21
CA ASP A 350 33.16 1.40 27.26
C ASP A 350 33.43 2.70 28.05
N ILE A 351 33.40 3.87 27.38
CA ILE A 351 33.45 5.19 28.04
C ILE A 351 32.21 5.42 28.91
N LEU A 352 31.01 5.10 28.43
CA LEU A 352 29.79 5.24 29.23
C LEU A 352 29.78 4.32 30.46
N LEU A 353 30.27 3.09 30.33
CA LEU A 353 30.34 2.14 31.44
C LEU A 353 31.39 2.53 32.48
N SER A 354 32.53 3.08 32.05
CA SER A 354 33.56 3.58 32.97
C SER A 354 33.07 4.79 33.78
N ASN A 355 32.39 5.75 33.14
CA ASN A 355 31.81 6.91 33.84
C ASN A 355 30.73 6.52 34.86
N VAL A 356 29.89 5.53 34.55
CA VAL A 356 28.87 4.99 35.50
C VAL A 356 29.54 4.30 36.69
N GLN A 357 30.69 3.66 36.48
CA GLN A 357 31.44 3.00 37.54
C GLN A 357 32.12 4.02 38.48
N GLU A 358 32.60 5.15 37.96
CA GLU A 358 33.15 6.25 38.78
C GLU A 358 32.08 6.94 39.65
N ASP A 359 30.88 7.17 39.11
CA ASP A 359 29.74 7.74 39.86
C ASP A 359 29.27 6.81 40.99
N LEU A 360 29.31 5.48 40.80
CA LEU A 360 28.96 4.48 41.82
C LEU A 360 30.02 4.33 42.93
N ILE A 361 31.26 4.77 42.69
CA ILE A 361 32.36 4.75 43.66
C ILE A 361 32.41 6.07 44.46
N THR A 362 31.77 7.13 43.96
CA THR A 362 31.79 8.48 44.59
C THR A 362 30.51 8.85 45.37
N THR A 363 29.47 8.02 45.33
CA THR A 363 28.32 8.01 46.29
C THR A 363 28.49 6.92 47.33
#